data_AF-A0A1J3JY27-F1
#
_entry.id   AF-A0A1J3JY27-F1
#
_cell.length_a   1.000
_cell.length_b   1.000
_cell.length_c   1.000
_cell.angle_alpha   90.00
_cell.angle_beta   90.00
_cell.angle_gamma   90.00
#
_symmetry.space_group_name_H-M   'P 1'
#
loop_
_entity.id
_entity.type
_entity.pdbx_description
1 polymer ?
#
loop_
_entity_poly.entity_id
_entity_poly.type
_entity_poly.pdbx_seq_one_letter_code
_entity_poly.pdbx_strand_id
1 'polypeptide(L)'
;DQVMNEIKLLSSESHPNLVRLLGCCIEQGDPDLVYEFMPNGTLSEHLQRERGSGLPWTVRLTVATQTASYMGCEVQNYRRNCSRSCLSS
;
A
#
# COMPACT_ATOMS: atom_id res chain seq x y z
N ASP A 1 -16.72 -7.93 11.62
CA ASP A 1 -16.14 -8.90 10.67
C ASP A 1 -15.56 -8.29 9.39
N GLN A 2 -16.26 -7.40 8.69
CA GLN A 2 -15.77 -6.83 7.41
C GLN A 2 -14.37 -6.19 7.54
N VAL A 3 -14.17 -5.32 8.54
CA VAL A 3 -12.88 -4.64 8.77
C VAL A 3 -11.73 -5.64 9.04
N MET A 4 -11.99 -6.70 9.81
CA MET A 4 -10.98 -7.72 10.08
C MET A 4 -10.64 -8.56 8.85
N ASN A 5 -11.61 -8.77 7.95
CA ASN A 5 -11.35 -9.45 6.68
C ASN A 5 -10.53 -8.58 5.73
N GLU A 6 -10.83 -7.27 5.67
CA GLU A 6 -10.05 -6.29 4.91
C GLU A 6 -8.61 -6.21 5.45
N ILE A 7 -8.44 -6.15 6.77
CA ILE A 7 -7.11 -6.12 7.40
C ILE A 7 -6.32 -7.41 7.13
N LYS A 8 -6.97 -8.59 7.20
CA LYS A 8 -6.32 -9.86 6.86
C LYS A 8 -5.89 -9.92 5.40
N LEU A 9 -6.71 -9.38 4.50
CA LEU A 9 -6.36 -9.29 3.09
C LEU A 9 -5.14 -8.37 2.92
N LEU A 10 -5.20 -7.15 3.48
CA LEU A 10 -4.12 -6.15 3.41
C LEU A 10 -2.82 -6.63 4.06
N SER A 11 -2.87 -7.42 5.13
CA SER A 11 -1.67 -7.97 5.77
C SER A 11 -1.04 -9.12 4.99
N SER A 12 -1.83 -9.82 4.16
CA SER A 12 -1.34 -10.91 3.31
C SER A 12 -0.70 -10.43 2.01
N GLU A 13 -1.00 -9.20 1.59
CA GLU A 13 -0.43 -8.59 0.39
C GLU A 13 1.00 -8.07 0.68
N SER A 14 1.96 -8.56 -0.11
CA SER A 14 3.37 -8.17 -0.02
C SER A 14 3.85 -7.76 -1.41
N HIS A 15 3.96 -6.46 -1.64
CA HIS A 15 4.43 -5.90 -2.90
C HIS A 15 5.62 -4.94 -2.65
N PRO A 16 6.68 -4.95 -3.48
CA PRO A 16 7.87 -4.11 -3.26
C PRO A 16 7.60 -2.60 -3.26
N ASN A 17 6.47 -2.17 -3.83
CA ASN A 17 6.03 -0.77 -3.85
C ASN A 17 4.86 -0.49 -2.89
N LEU A 18 4.54 -1.41 -1.97
CA LEU A 18 3.51 -1.26 -0.95
C LEU A 18 4.15 -1.45 0.42
N VAL A 19 3.84 -0.54 1.34
CA VAL A 19 4.30 -0.62 2.72
C VAL A 19 3.56 -1.74 3.42
N ARG A 20 4.30 -2.67 4.03
CA ARG A 20 3.71 -3.84 4.67
C ARG A 20 2.97 -3.48 5.97
N LEU A 21 1.71 -3.92 6.06
CA LEU A 21 0.95 -3.90 7.31
C LEU A 21 1.43 -5.06 8.21
N LEU A 22 1.94 -4.72 9.40
CA LEU A 22 2.42 -5.69 10.39
C LEU A 22 1.28 -6.25 11.25
N GLY A 23 0.26 -5.44 11.51
CA GLY A 23 -0.91 -5.85 12.29
C GLY A 23 -1.87 -4.70 12.56
N CYS A 24 -2.91 -5.00 13.34
CA CYS A 24 -3.85 -4.00 13.85
C CYS A 24 -4.15 -4.23 15.33
N CYS A 25 -4.42 -3.16 16.05
CA CYS A 25 -5.14 -3.19 17.32
C CYS A 25 -6.55 -2.62 17.07
N ILE A 26 -7.54 -3.07 17.84
CA ILE A 26 -8.86 -2.45 17.86
C ILE A 26 -9.12 -2.04 19.29
N GLU A 27 -9.14 -0.72 19.54
CA GLU A 27 -9.43 -0.16 20.84
C GLU A 27 -10.63 0.77 20.72
N GLN A 28 -11.62 0.62 21.60
CA GLN A 28 -12.86 1.43 21.61
C GLN A 28 -13.67 1.45 20.29
N GLY A 29 -13.41 0.50 19.38
CA GLY A 29 -14.09 0.40 18.09
C GLY A 29 -13.32 1.00 16.90
N ASP A 30 -12.21 1.68 17.17
CA ASP A 30 -11.35 2.26 16.14
C ASP A 30 -10.14 1.33 15.86
N PRO A 31 -9.82 1.06 14.58
CA PRO A 31 -8.67 0.24 14.22
C PRO A 31 -7.38 1.07 14.18
N ASP A 32 -6.43 0.72 15.05
CA ASP A 32 -5.06 1.22 14.99
C ASP A 32 -4.19 0.28 14.15
N LEU A 33 -3.61 0.81 13.08
CA LEU A 33 -2.82 0.02 12.12
C LEU A 33 -1.32 0.17 12.37
N VAL A 34 -0.62 -0.96 12.46
CA VAL A 34 0.83 -1.02 12.66
C VAL A 34 1.49 -1.34 11.33
N TYR A 35 2.20 -0.38 10.75
CA TYR A 35 2.97 -0.55 9.51
C TYR A 35 4.46 -0.68 9.78
N GLU A 36 5.20 -1.16 8.77
CA GLU A 36 6.66 -1.05 8.80
C GLU A 36 7.11 0.42 8.79
N PHE A 37 8.24 0.66 9.45
CA PHE A 37 8.75 2.01 9.64
C PHE A 37 9.33 2.58 8.34
N MET A 38 8.90 3.79 7.98
CA MET A 38 9.42 4.54 6.84
C MET A 38 10.34 5.69 7.31
N PRO A 39 11.67 5.50 7.33
CA PRO A 39 12.60 6.50 7.88
C PRO A 39 12.60 7.82 7.09
N ASN A 40 12.25 7.76 5.81
CA ASN A 40 12.31 8.90 4.90
C ASN A 40 11.08 9.82 4.99
N GLY A 41 10.06 9.48 5.80
CA GLY A 41 8.83 10.27 5.87
C GLY A 41 7.98 10.17 4.59
N THR A 42 6.98 11.04 4.48
CA THR A 42 6.01 10.97 3.38
C THR A 42 6.48 11.70 2.12
N LEU A 43 5.98 11.27 0.95
CA LEU A 43 6.23 11.98 -0.31
C LEU A 43 5.77 13.45 -0.24
N SER A 44 4.72 13.74 0.53
CA SER A 44 4.21 15.10 0.73
C SER A 44 5.24 16.01 1.39
N GLU A 45 5.86 15.56 2.49
CA GLU A 45 6.93 16.30 3.19
C GLU A 45 8.09 16.66 2.24
N HIS A 46 8.43 15.72 1.35
CA HIS A 46 9.47 15.89 0.34
C HIS A 46 9.08 16.84 -0.79
N LEU A 47 7.81 16.86 -1.21
CA LEU A 47 7.32 17.73 -2.28
C LEU A 47 7.12 19.17 -1.80
N GLN A 48 6.69 19.34 -0.54
CA GLN A 48 6.48 20.62 0.11
C GLN A 48 7.78 21.25 0.65
N ARG A 49 8.92 20.55 0.51
CA ARG A 49 10.25 20.97 1.00
C ARG A 49 10.32 21.13 2.52
N GLU A 50 9.50 20.38 3.25
CA GLU A 50 9.54 20.33 4.71
C GLU A 50 10.77 19.54 5.20
N ARG A 51 11.30 18.64 4.37
CA ARG A 51 12.55 17.88 4.60
C ARG A 51 13.65 18.22 3.60
N GLY A 52 14.21 19.42 3.70
CA GLY A 52 15.42 19.82 2.95
C GLY A 52 15.16 20.35 1.53
N SER A 53 16.06 20.06 0.58
CA SER A 53 16.03 20.65 -0.78
C SER A 53 14.93 20.09 -1.70
N GLY A 54 14.12 19.15 -1.20
CA GLY A 54 13.10 18.43 -1.96
C GLY A 54 13.67 17.37 -2.91
N LEU A 55 12.79 16.50 -3.43
CA LEU A 55 13.21 15.37 -4.26
C LEU A 55 13.62 15.80 -5.68
N PRO A 56 14.74 15.27 -6.20
CA PRO A 56 15.13 15.40 -7.60
C PRO A 56 14.03 14.89 -8.54
N TRP A 57 13.94 15.48 -9.75
CA TRP A 57 12.93 15.11 -10.73
C TRP A 57 12.95 13.62 -11.09
N THR A 58 14.14 13.04 -11.25
CA THR A 58 14.30 11.61 -11.54
C THR A 58 13.67 10.73 -10.46
N VAL A 59 13.82 11.09 -9.18
CA VAL A 59 13.22 10.32 -8.07
C VAL A 59 11.69 10.44 -8.11
N ARG A 60 11.15 11.61 -8.44
CA ARG A 60 9.69 11.80 -8.58
C ARG A 60 9.11 10.93 -9.69
N LEU A 61 9.81 10.83 -10.83
CA LEU A 61 9.41 9.94 -11.92
C LEU A 61 9.46 8.47 -11.49
N THR A 62 10.51 8.06 -10.78
CA THR A 62 10.60 6.69 -10.24
C THR A 62 9.42 6.36 -9.33
N VAL A 63 9.08 7.25 -8.41
CA VAL A 63 7.92 7.07 -7.52
C VAL A 63 6.62 6.96 -8.33
N ALA A 64 6.42 7.83 -9.34
CA ALA A 64 5.24 7.76 -10.20
C ALA A 64 5.15 6.43 -10.97
N THR A 65 6.26 5.95 -11.53
CA THR A 65 6.32 4.66 -12.23
C THR A 65 6.08 3.49 -11.29
N GLN A 66 6.65 3.51 -10.08
CA GLN A 66 6.43 2.46 -9.08
C GLN A 66 4.97 2.37 -8.65
N THR A 67 4.32 3.51 -8.41
CA THR A 67 2.88 3.57 -8.09
C THR A 67 2.04 3.03 -9.23
N ALA A 68 2.31 3.43 -10.48
CA ALA A 68 1.60 2.92 -11.65
C ALA A 68 1.79 1.41 -11.83
N SER A 69 3.01 0.90 -11.59
CA SER A 69 3.30 -0.54 -11.65
C SER A 69 2.52 -1.32 -10.60
N TYR A 70 2.43 -0.83 -9.37
CA TYR A 70 1.64 -1.45 -8.30
C TYR A 70 0.17 -1.54 -8.69
N MET A 71 -0.43 -0.42 -9.13
CA MET A 71 -1.81 -0.40 -9.59
C MET A 71 -2.05 -1.37 -10.75
N GLY A 72 -1.09 -1.49 -11.68
CA GLY A 72 -1.15 -2.47 -12.76
C GLY A 72 -1.16 -3.92 -12.27
N CYS A 73 -0.30 -4.26 -11.30
CA CYS A 73 -0.26 -5.58 -10.70
C CYS A 73 -1.56 -5.91 -9.95
N GLU A 74 -2.11 -4.96 -9.18
CA GLU A 74 -3.38 -5.11 -8.46
C GLU A 74 -4.55 -5.37 -9.40
N VAL A 75 -4.67 -4.61 -10.50
CA VAL A 75 -5.71 -4.83 -11.51
C VAL A 75 -5.61 -6.23 -12.11
N GLN A 76 -4.40 -6.72 -12.36
CA GLN A 76 -4.22 -8.09 -12.83
C GLN A 76 -4.56 -9.13 -11.77
N ASN A 77 -4.21 -8.88 -10.49
CA ASN A 77 -4.51 -9.76 -9.38
C ASN A 77 -6.03 -9.90 -9.19
N TYR A 78 -6.76 -8.78 -9.23
CA TYR A 78 -8.21 -8.74 -9.20
C TYR A 78 -8.84 -9.52 -10.37
N ARG A 79 -8.34 -9.33 -11.60
CA ARG A 79 -8.82 -10.11 -12.78
C ARG A 79 -8.58 -11.60 -12.63
N ARG A 80 -7.44 -12.03 -12.08
CA ARG A 80 -7.15 -13.45 -11.82
C ARG A 80 -8.08 -14.03 -10.75
N ASN A 81 -8.33 -13.31 -9.66
CA ASN A 81 -9.24 -13.74 -8.61
C ASN A 81 -10.68 -13.89 -9.12
N CYS A 82 -11.15 -12.97 -9.96
CA CYS A 82 -12.48 -13.06 -10.58
C CYS A 82 -12.59 -14.31 -11.50
N SER A 83 -11.56 -14.59 -12.31
CA SER A 83 -11.54 -15.78 -13.16
C SER A 83 -11.52 -17.09 -12.38
N ARG A 84 -10.87 -17.13 -11.20
CA ARG A 84 -10.90 -18.31 -10.31
C ARG A 84 -12.27 -18.50 -9.68
N SER A 85 -12.93 -17.41 -9.29
CA SER A 85 -14.27 -17.46 -8.69
C SER A 85 -15.32 -18.05 -9.64
N CYS A 86 -15.20 -17.81 -10.96
CA CYS A 86 -16.08 -18.40 -11.98
C CYS A 86 -15.80 -19.87 -12.28
N LEU A 87 -14.62 -20.40 -11.93
CA LEU A 87 -14.27 -21.82 -12.09
C LEU A 87 -14.67 -22.67 -10.87
N SER A 88 -15.04 -22.02 -9.76
CA SER A 88 -15.49 -22.64 -8.51
C SER A 88 -17.01 -22.59 -8.30
N SER A 89 -17.79 -22.17 -9.30
CA SER A 89 -19.27 -22.15 -9.31
C SER A 89 -19.78 -22.93 -10.52
#